data_AF-G2QQT2-F1
#
_entry.id   AF-G2QQT2-F1
#
_cell.length_a   1.000
_cell.length_b   1.000
_cell.length_c   1.000
_cell.angle_alpha   90.00
_cell.angle_beta   90.00
_cell.angle_gamma   90.00
#
_symmetry.space_group_name_H-M   'P 1'
#
loop_
_entity.id
_entity.type
_entity.pdbx_description
1 polymer ?
#
loop_
_entity_poly.entity_id
_entity_poly.type
_entity_poly.pdbx_seq_one_letter_code
_entity_poly.pdbx_strand_id
1 'polypeptide(L)'
;MGYPMPVPVGTDPTKAYGLFNEAYMTEAKLEFAFQFLQCFEFGLIKASIILFCRRIFVSRRGTLMDWCSAILLAIVVLWSVGFLFALIFGCGKNVALHWAPLQVLEESGCDGITPEKANLYSDPILDLLILVLPFPSVRRPQATICIWRLNMSTGKKLAVTAVFLVGIM
;
A
#
# COMPACT_ATOMS: atom_id res chain seq x y z
N MET A 1 10.03 11.69 -10.53
CA MET A 1 11.21 12.01 -11.35
C MET A 1 11.39 13.52 -11.39
N GLY A 2 12.37 14.04 -10.65
CA GLY A 2 12.69 15.47 -10.58
C GLY A 2 13.37 16.00 -11.85
N TYR A 3 13.32 17.30 -12.07
CA TYR A 3 14.05 17.96 -13.16
C TYR A 3 15.56 17.77 -12.98
N PRO A 4 16.34 17.57 -14.06
CA PRO A 4 17.78 17.46 -13.95
C PRO A 4 18.35 18.73 -13.33
N MET A 5 19.18 18.57 -12.30
CA MET A 5 19.89 19.69 -11.66
C MET A 5 20.73 20.41 -12.73
N PRO A 6 20.68 21.76 -12.81
CA PRO A 6 21.51 22.49 -13.75
C PRO A 6 22.99 22.26 -13.41
N VAL A 7 23.71 21.64 -14.33
CA VAL A 7 25.16 21.43 -14.20
C VAL A 7 25.89 22.76 -14.50
N PRO A 8 26.99 23.07 -13.80
CA PRO A 8 27.75 24.30 -14.06
C PRO A 8 28.22 24.37 -15.52
N VAL A 9 28.04 25.53 -16.16
CA VAL A 9 28.49 25.75 -17.53
C VAL A 9 29.99 25.48 -17.67
N GLY A 10 30.37 24.54 -18.54
CA GLY A 10 31.76 24.16 -18.80
C GLY A 10 32.23 22.87 -18.12
N THR A 11 31.38 22.12 -17.41
CA THR A 11 31.74 20.79 -16.90
C THR A 11 31.84 19.75 -18.02
N ASP A 12 32.92 18.97 -17.99
CA ASP A 12 33.10 17.76 -18.80
C ASP A 12 31.88 16.82 -18.62
N PRO A 13 31.33 16.26 -19.72
CA PRO A 13 30.17 15.36 -19.65
C PRO A 13 30.37 14.24 -18.63
N THR A 14 31.58 13.69 -18.51
CA THR A 14 31.89 12.59 -17.59
C THR A 14 31.71 12.99 -16.12
N LYS A 15 32.07 14.24 -15.77
CA LYS A 15 31.91 14.78 -14.42
C LYS A 15 30.45 15.13 -14.14
N ALA A 16 29.72 15.62 -15.15
CA ALA A 16 28.29 15.88 -15.05
C ALA A 16 27.49 14.60 -14.76
N TYR A 17 27.83 13.48 -15.43
CA TYR A 17 27.21 12.17 -15.16
C TYR A 17 27.53 11.65 -13.75
N GLY A 18 28.75 11.84 -13.25
CA GLY A 18 29.12 11.45 -11.89
C GLY A 18 28.28 12.16 -10.82
N LEU A 19 28.14 13.48 -10.93
CA LEU A 19 27.30 14.30 -10.04
C LEU A 19 25.82 13.89 -10.08
N PHE A 20 25.31 13.61 -11.28
CA PHE A 20 23.94 13.12 -11.45
C PHE A 20 23.70 11.78 -10.75
N ASN A 21 24.63 10.83 -10.89
CA ASN A 21 24.53 9.52 -10.26
C ASN A 21 24.56 9.60 -8.72
N GLU A 22 25.39 10.47 -8.14
CA GLU A 22 25.43 10.65 -6.68
C GLU A 22 24.10 11.22 -6.13
N ALA A 23 23.53 12.20 -6.82
CA ALA A 23 22.22 12.74 -6.47
C ALA A 23 21.13 11.67 -6.59
N TYR A 24 21.12 10.93 -7.70
CA TYR A 24 20.17 9.84 -7.94
C TYR A 24 20.25 8.74 -6.87
N MET A 25 21.46 8.31 -6.48
CA MET A 25 21.62 7.30 -5.42
C MET A 25 21.09 7.78 -4.07
N THR A 26 21.14 9.09 -3.80
CA THR A 26 20.60 9.66 -2.56
C THR A 26 19.08 9.66 -2.57
N GLU A 27 18.47 10.05 -3.70
CA GLU A 27 17.02 9.98 -3.91
C GLU A 27 16.50 8.55 -3.78
N ALA A 28 17.14 7.59 -4.46
CA ALA A 28 16.73 6.19 -4.43
C ALA A 28 16.80 5.56 -3.02
N LYS A 29 17.79 5.94 -2.20
CA LYS A 29 17.87 5.50 -0.80
C LYS A 29 16.73 6.04 0.06
N LEU A 30 16.34 7.29 -0.17
CA LEU A 30 15.20 7.89 0.52
C LEU A 30 13.90 7.21 0.09
N GLU A 31 13.68 7.05 -1.23
CA GLU A 31 12.51 6.36 -1.77
C GLU A 31 12.37 4.94 -1.21
N PHE A 32 13.47 4.18 -1.14
CA PHE A 32 13.46 2.85 -0.53
C PHE A 32 13.06 2.86 0.95
N ALA A 33 13.59 3.81 1.73
CA ALA A 33 13.23 3.95 3.14
C ALA A 33 11.75 4.34 3.33
N PHE A 34 11.23 5.24 2.49
CA PHE A 34 9.82 5.62 2.48
C PHE A 34 8.94 4.43 2.11
N GLN A 35 9.26 3.70 1.05
CA GLN A 35 8.45 2.57 0.59
C GLN A 35 8.44 1.44 1.62
N PHE A 36 9.56 1.19 2.30
CA PHE A 36 9.63 0.26 3.42
C PHE A 36 8.67 0.66 4.56
N LEU A 37 8.72 1.91 5.01
CA LEU A 37 7.83 2.41 6.07
C LEU A 37 6.36 2.39 5.64
N GLN A 38 6.09 2.76 4.39
CA GLN A 38 4.75 2.80 3.80
C GLN A 38 4.11 1.40 3.75
N CYS A 39 4.87 0.35 3.46
CA CYS A 39 4.37 -1.03 3.55
C CYS A 39 3.86 -1.39 4.95
N PHE A 40 4.57 -0.96 6.01
CA PHE A 40 4.10 -1.17 7.39
C PHE A 40 2.85 -0.35 7.69
N GLU A 41 2.86 0.92 7.31
CA GLU A 41 1.75 1.84 7.51
C GLU A 41 0.46 1.28 6.89
N PHE A 42 0.49 0.87 5.62
CA PHE A 42 -0.66 0.32 4.93
C PHE A 42 -1.18 -0.97 5.55
N GLY A 43 -0.30 -1.90 5.93
CA GLY A 43 -0.71 -3.13 6.59
C GLY A 43 -1.40 -2.89 7.93
N LEU A 44 -0.84 -1.99 8.75
CA LEU A 44 -1.36 -1.67 10.08
C LEU A 44 -2.69 -0.90 10.02
N ILE A 45 -2.83 0.07 9.10
CA ILE A 45 -4.07 0.82 8.92
C ILE A 45 -5.20 -0.11 8.48
N LYS A 46 -4.97 -0.93 7.45
CA LYS A 46 -5.99 -1.88 6.93
C LYS A 46 -6.38 -2.90 8.00
N ALA A 47 -5.42 -3.45 8.75
CA ALA A 47 -5.70 -4.35 9.87
C ALA A 47 -6.50 -3.69 11.00
N SER A 48 -6.14 -2.44 11.37
CA SER A 48 -6.87 -1.62 12.35
C SER A 48 -8.34 -1.46 11.95
N ILE A 49 -8.60 -1.08 10.70
CA ILE A 49 -9.95 -0.90 10.16
C ILE A 49 -10.75 -2.20 10.25
N ILE A 50 -10.18 -3.34 9.82
CA ILE A 50 -10.88 -4.63 9.86
C ILE A 50 -11.20 -5.04 11.30
N LEU A 51 -10.25 -4.90 12.24
CA LEU A 51 -10.47 -5.21 13.65
C LEU A 51 -11.57 -4.31 14.26
N PHE A 52 -11.58 -3.03 13.88
CA PHE A 52 -12.60 -2.08 14.31
C PHE A 52 -13.99 -2.44 13.75
N CYS A 53 -14.09 -2.73 12.46
CA CYS A 53 -15.32 -3.22 11.83
C CYS A 53 -15.80 -4.53 12.47
N ARG A 54 -14.88 -5.45 12.76
CA ARG A 54 -15.19 -6.70 13.48
C ARG A 54 -15.79 -6.42 14.85
N ARG A 55 -15.21 -5.51 15.64
CA ARG A 55 -15.73 -5.12 16.95
C ARG A 55 -17.13 -4.48 16.89
N ILE A 56 -17.45 -3.73 15.84
CA ILE A 56 -18.73 -3.03 15.69
C ILE A 56 -19.85 -3.95 15.21
N PHE A 57 -19.57 -4.77 14.19
CA PHE A 57 -20.57 -5.55 13.46
C PHE A 57 -20.69 -7.00 13.94
N VAL A 58 -19.62 -7.60 14.46
CA VAL A 58 -19.67 -8.98 14.97
C VAL A 58 -20.18 -8.97 16.41
N SER A 59 -21.50 -9.06 16.55
CA SER A 59 -22.17 -9.18 17.86
C SER A 59 -22.20 -10.62 18.40
N ARG A 60 -22.00 -11.64 17.56
CA ARG A 60 -21.93 -13.06 17.93
C ARG A 60 -20.83 -13.79 17.14
N ARG A 61 -20.00 -14.55 17.86
CA ARG A 61 -18.97 -15.43 17.27
C ARG A 61 -19.62 -16.52 16.40
N GLY A 62 -19.02 -16.83 15.25
CA GLY A 62 -19.53 -17.84 14.32
C GLY A 62 -20.56 -17.37 13.30
N THR A 63 -20.82 -16.07 13.19
CA THR A 63 -21.60 -15.50 12.08
C THR A 63 -20.74 -15.41 10.81
N LEU A 64 -21.36 -15.38 9.63
CA LEU A 64 -20.66 -15.21 8.34
C LEU A 64 -19.71 -13.99 8.37
N MET A 65 -20.11 -12.91 9.04
CA MET A 65 -19.31 -11.69 9.20
C MET A 65 -18.02 -11.91 10.01
N ASP A 66 -18.05 -12.80 11.00
CA ASP A 66 -16.87 -13.15 11.81
C ASP A 66 -15.83 -13.91 10.98
N TRP A 67 -16.29 -14.84 10.14
CA TRP A 67 -15.43 -15.57 9.21
C TRP A 67 -14.89 -14.68 8.09
N CYS A 68 -15.75 -13.88 7.44
CA CYS A 68 -15.33 -12.96 6.38
C CYS A 68 -14.29 -11.95 6.87
N SER A 69 -14.49 -11.34 8.05
CA SER A 69 -13.54 -10.40 8.62
C SER A 69 -12.23 -11.06 9.04
N ALA A 70 -12.26 -12.30 9.55
CA ALA A 70 -11.05 -13.05 9.88
C ALA A 70 -10.24 -13.42 8.63
N ILE A 71 -10.91 -13.87 7.55
CA ILE A 71 -10.28 -14.19 6.27
C ILE A 71 -9.66 -12.94 5.66
N LEU A 72 -10.40 -11.82 5.65
CA LEU A 72 -9.89 -10.58 5.08
C LEU A 72 -8.68 -10.05 5.86
N LEU A 73 -8.68 -10.17 7.19
CA LEU A 73 -7.52 -9.83 8.00
C LEU A 73 -6.31 -10.70 7.66
N ALA A 74 -6.51 -12.00 7.48
CA ALA A 74 -5.44 -12.91 7.07
C ALA A 74 -4.88 -12.53 5.69
N ILE A 75 -5.75 -12.19 4.73
CA ILE A 75 -5.35 -11.74 3.39
C ILE A 75 -4.52 -10.46 3.47
N VAL A 76 -4.95 -9.46 4.25
CA VAL A 76 -4.19 -8.20 4.41
C VAL A 76 -2.83 -8.46 5.04
N VAL A 77 -2.74 -9.28 6.09
CA VAL A 77 -1.45 -9.60 6.73
C VAL A 77 -0.53 -10.34 5.75
N LEU A 78 -1.04 -11.35 5.03
CA LEU A 78 -0.27 -12.07 4.03
C LEU A 78 0.19 -11.17 2.89
N TRP A 79 -0.66 -10.24 2.45
CA TRP A 79 -0.33 -9.26 1.42
C TRP A 79 0.77 -8.32 1.89
N SER A 80 0.64 -7.68 3.06
CA SER A 80 1.66 -6.76 3.58
C SER A 80 3.01 -7.45 3.80
N VAL A 81 2.99 -8.68 4.33
CA VAL A 81 4.20 -9.48 4.48
C VAL A 81 4.78 -9.82 3.11
N GLY A 82 3.97 -10.31 2.17
CA GLY A 82 4.41 -10.64 0.81
C GLY A 82 5.10 -9.48 0.09
N PHE A 83 4.51 -8.29 0.14
CA PHE A 83 5.10 -7.08 -0.46
C PHE A 83 6.36 -6.61 0.27
N LEU A 84 6.42 -6.74 1.59
CA LEU A 84 7.63 -6.43 2.36
C LEU A 84 8.78 -7.39 2.00
N PHE A 85 8.49 -8.68 1.84
CA PHE A 85 9.46 -9.64 1.35
C PHE A 85 9.87 -9.35 -0.10
N ALA A 86 8.94 -8.97 -0.97
CA ALA A 86 9.24 -8.57 -2.35
C ALA A 86 10.13 -7.31 -2.41
N LEU A 87 9.95 -6.36 -1.49
CA LEU A 87 10.77 -5.16 -1.41
C LEU A 87 12.20 -5.45 -0.90
N ILE A 88 12.35 -6.33 0.09
CA ILE A 88 13.68 -6.70 0.62
C ILE A 88 14.41 -7.65 -0.33
N PHE A 89 13.71 -8.63 -0.89
CA PHE A 89 14.31 -9.75 -1.64
C PHE A 89 14.06 -9.69 -3.15
N GLY A 90 13.47 -8.61 -3.68
CA GLY A 90 13.13 -8.48 -5.11
C GLY A 90 14.33 -8.60 -6.04
N CYS A 91 15.49 -8.05 -5.65
CA CYS A 91 16.77 -8.25 -6.35
C CYS A 91 17.62 -9.39 -5.75
N GLY A 92 17.03 -10.29 -4.97
CA GLY A 92 17.74 -11.37 -4.27
C GLY A 92 18.54 -10.88 -3.06
N LYS A 93 19.76 -11.39 -2.88
CA LYS A 93 20.64 -11.06 -1.73
C LYS A 93 21.30 -9.69 -1.82
N ASN A 94 21.30 -9.07 -3.00
CA ASN A 94 21.97 -7.80 -3.25
C ASN A 94 20.97 -6.66 -3.07
N VAL A 95 20.63 -6.36 -1.81
CA VAL A 95 19.76 -5.23 -1.44
C VAL A 95 20.30 -3.90 -1.99
N ALA A 96 21.63 -3.82 -2.18
CA ALA A 96 22.28 -2.65 -2.77
C ALA A 96 21.90 -2.35 -4.23
N LEU A 97 21.30 -3.31 -4.93
CA LEU A 97 20.79 -3.09 -6.29
C LEU A 97 19.51 -2.25 -6.30
N HIS A 98 18.78 -2.15 -5.18
CA HIS A 98 17.57 -1.31 -5.10
C HIS A 98 17.87 0.19 -5.25
N TRP A 99 19.10 0.64 -4.94
CA TRP A 99 19.52 2.03 -5.10
C TRP A 99 20.70 2.18 -6.07
N ALA A 100 20.98 1.16 -6.88
CA ALA A 100 22.02 1.20 -7.89
C ALA A 100 21.56 2.03 -9.11
N PRO A 101 22.48 2.68 -9.84
CA PRO A 101 22.13 3.42 -11.04
C PRO A 101 21.58 2.49 -12.12
N LEU A 102 20.66 3.01 -12.95
CA LEU A 102 19.87 2.24 -13.93
C LEU A 102 20.71 1.31 -14.83
N GLN A 103 21.92 1.76 -15.19
CA GLN A 103 22.89 0.99 -16.00
C GLN A 103 23.28 -0.33 -15.33
N VAL A 104 23.54 -0.30 -14.02
CA VAL A 104 23.89 -1.48 -13.22
C VAL A 104 22.67 -2.38 -13.00
N LEU A 105 21.47 -1.79 -12.97
CA LEU A 105 20.22 -2.53 -12.82
C LEU A 105 19.91 -3.35 -14.07
N GLU A 106 20.10 -2.78 -15.26
CA GLU A 106 19.90 -3.45 -16.55
C GLU A 106 20.93 -4.58 -16.76
N GLU A 107 22.18 -4.36 -16.34
CA GLU A 107 23.24 -5.39 -16.39
C GLU A 107 23.03 -6.52 -15.37
N SER A 108 22.45 -6.23 -14.20
CA SER A 108 22.19 -7.23 -13.15
C SER A 108 20.91 -8.03 -13.39
N GLY A 109 20.07 -7.61 -14.34
CA GLY A 109 18.80 -8.27 -14.66
C GLY A 109 17.76 -8.18 -13.53
N CYS A 110 17.91 -7.24 -12.58
CA CYS A 110 16.93 -7.07 -11.53
C CYS A 110 15.73 -6.24 -12.01
N ASP A 111 14.52 -6.78 -11.86
CA ASP A 111 13.28 -6.07 -12.13
C ASP A 111 12.66 -5.51 -10.83
N GLY A 112 13.15 -4.34 -10.43
CA GLY A 112 12.58 -3.59 -9.30
C GLY A 112 11.23 -2.92 -9.61
N ILE A 113 10.82 -2.84 -10.88
CA ILE A 113 9.65 -2.07 -11.33
C ILE A 113 8.36 -2.92 -11.28
N THR A 114 8.47 -4.22 -11.52
CA THR A 114 7.33 -5.15 -11.43
C THR A 114 6.63 -5.18 -10.07
N PRO A 115 7.33 -5.30 -8.91
CA PRO A 115 6.65 -5.28 -7.61
C PRO A 115 5.95 -3.95 -7.32
N GLU A 116 6.51 -2.82 -7.77
CA GLU A 116 5.88 -1.51 -7.62
C GLU A 116 4.59 -1.38 -8.42
N LYS A 117 4.60 -1.83 -9.68
CA LYS A 117 3.40 -1.91 -10.51
C LYS A 117 2.35 -2.81 -9.89
N ALA A 118 2.75 -3.98 -9.38
CA ALA A 118 1.83 -4.89 -8.70
C ALA A 118 1.22 -4.25 -7.44
N ASN A 119 2.00 -3.48 -6.68
CA ASN A 119 1.52 -2.75 -5.52
C ASN A 119 0.48 -1.70 -5.92
N LEU A 120 0.77 -0.92 -6.97
CA LEU A 120 -0.10 0.14 -7.49
C LEU A 120 -1.50 -0.37 -7.87
N TYR A 121 -1.61 -1.58 -8.43
CA TYR A 121 -2.90 -2.16 -8.80
C TYR A 121 -3.57 -2.94 -7.66
N SER A 122 -2.79 -3.70 -6.88
CA SER A 122 -3.36 -4.61 -5.87
C SER A 122 -3.83 -3.88 -4.61
N ASP A 123 -3.18 -2.78 -4.23
CA ASP A 123 -3.54 -1.99 -3.06
C ASP A 123 -4.96 -1.39 -3.13
N PRO A 124 -5.36 -0.66 -4.19
CA PRO A 124 -6.71 -0.12 -4.29
C PRO A 124 -7.78 -1.22 -4.41
N ILE A 125 -7.44 -2.38 -4.98
CA ILE A 125 -8.36 -3.52 -5.05
C ILE A 125 -8.66 -4.06 -3.65
N LEU A 126 -7.63 -4.16 -2.79
CA LEU A 126 -7.81 -4.59 -1.40
C LEU A 126 -8.61 -3.56 -0.60
N ASP A 127 -8.41 -2.26 -0.84
CA ASP A 127 -9.21 -1.22 -0.18
C ASP A 127 -10.68 -1.29 -0.57
N LEU A 128 -10.97 -1.48 -1.86
CA LEU A 128 -12.33 -1.71 -2.31
C LEU A 128 -12.94 -2.96 -1.63
N LEU A 129 -12.17 -4.03 -1.47
CA LEU A 129 -12.65 -5.25 -0.80
C LEU A 129 -12.96 -5.00 0.69
N ILE A 130 -12.12 -4.25 1.40
CA ILE A 130 -12.32 -3.84 2.80
C ILE A 130 -13.54 -2.92 2.92
N LEU A 131 -13.70 -1.99 1.99
CA LEU A 131 -14.83 -1.05 1.93
C LEU A 131 -16.16 -1.76 1.63
N VAL A 132 -16.12 -2.87 0.87
CA VAL A 132 -17.30 -3.69 0.58
C VAL A 132 -17.70 -4.57 1.78
N LEU A 133 -16.77 -4.94 2.67
CA LEU A 133 -17.02 -5.81 3.82
C LEU A 133 -18.20 -5.36 4.75
N PRO A 134 -18.36 -4.07 5.12
CA PRO A 134 -19.50 -3.64 5.93
C PRO A 134 -20.84 -3.61 5.18
N PHE A 135 -20.88 -3.79 3.86
CA PHE A 135 -22.15 -3.87 3.14
C PHE A 135 -22.75 -5.27 3.30
N PRO A 136 -23.89 -5.40 3.97
CA PRO A 136 -24.47 -6.69 4.26
C PRO A 136 -24.75 -7.42 2.95
N SER A 137 -24.06 -8.54 2.76
CA SER A 137 -24.31 -9.51 1.69
C SER A 137 -25.65 -10.20 1.92
N VAL A 138 -26.75 -9.45 1.87
CA VAL A 138 -28.10 -9.98 1.71
C VAL A 138 -28.82 -9.06 0.72
N ARG A 139 -28.54 -9.30 -0.57
CA ARG A 139 -29.56 -9.26 -1.62
C ARG A 139 -30.20 -7.89 -1.89
N ARG A 140 -29.45 -6.84 -2.27
CA ARG A 140 -29.88 -5.85 -3.29
C ARG A 140 -28.69 -5.17 -3.99
N PRO A 141 -28.62 -5.17 -5.33
CA PRO A 141 -27.66 -4.39 -6.08
C PRO A 141 -28.17 -2.94 -6.14
N GLN A 142 -27.88 -2.13 -5.13
CA GLN A 142 -28.04 -0.67 -5.27
C GLN A 142 -27.11 0.05 -4.29
N ALA A 143 -26.05 0.59 -4.86
CA ALA A 143 -25.24 1.71 -4.42
C ALA A 143 -25.70 2.47 -3.14
N THR A 144 -24.78 2.48 -2.17
CA THR A 144 -24.27 3.70 -1.48
C THR A 144 -25.18 4.49 -0.52
N ILE A 145 -26.49 4.29 -0.42
CA ILE A 145 -27.37 5.24 0.32
C ILE A 145 -27.97 4.69 1.65
N CYS A 146 -27.61 3.49 2.10
CA CYS A 146 -28.31 2.85 3.23
C CYS A 146 -27.73 3.07 4.65
N ILE A 147 -26.62 3.81 4.83
CA ILE A 147 -26.06 4.06 6.19
C ILE A 147 -27.04 4.88 7.05
N TRP A 148 -27.85 5.73 6.42
CA TRP A 148 -28.81 6.60 7.11
C TRP A 148 -30.14 5.93 7.47
N ARG A 149 -30.45 4.75 6.93
CA ARG A 149 -31.69 3.99 7.26
C ARG A 149 -31.51 2.89 8.29
N LEU A 150 -30.29 2.60 8.74
CA LEU A 150 -30.05 1.61 9.79
C LEU A 150 -30.10 2.27 11.18
N ASN A 151 -30.95 1.75 12.06
CA ASN A 151 -31.10 2.20 13.45
C ASN A 151 -29.88 1.78 14.29
N MET A 152 -28.71 2.38 14.00
CA MET A 152 -27.48 2.24 14.78
C MET A 152 -27.24 3.47 15.65
N SER A 153 -26.57 3.28 16.79
CA SER A 153 -26.16 4.39 17.66
C SER A 153 -25.24 5.37 16.92
N THR A 154 -25.37 6.65 17.24
CA THR A 154 -24.75 7.77 16.52
C THR A 154 -23.22 7.64 16.42
N GLY A 155 -22.58 7.05 17.44
CA GLY A 155 -21.14 6.79 17.42
C GLY A 155 -20.69 5.75 16.38
N LYS A 156 -21.51 4.72 16.12
CA LYS A 156 -21.19 3.71 15.10
C LYS A 156 -21.37 4.28 13.69
N LYS A 157 -22.37 5.13 13.48
CA LYS A 157 -22.52 5.86 12.21
C LYS A 157 -21.32 6.72 11.92
N LEU A 158 -20.91 7.56 12.88
CA LEU A 158 -19.79 8.48 12.72
C LEU A 158 -18.47 7.74 12.45
N ALA A 159 -18.25 6.60 13.09
CA ALA A 159 -17.07 5.80 12.86
C ALA A 159 -17.05 5.12 11.47
N VAL A 160 -18.21 4.67 10.95
CA VAL A 160 -18.30 4.16 9.58
C VAL A 160 -18.03 5.27 8.56
N THR A 161 -18.55 6.47 8.78
CA THR A 161 -18.26 7.62 7.90
C THR A 161 -16.79 8.02 7.95
N ALA A 162 -16.16 7.98 9.13
CA ALA A 162 -14.74 8.27 9.30
C ALA A 162 -13.85 7.24 8.60
N VAL A 163 -14.16 5.93 8.72
CA VAL A 163 -13.46 4.87 8.00
C VAL A 163 -13.60 5.03 6.48
N PHE A 164 -14.78 5.41 5.99
CA PHE A 164 -15.00 5.71 4.58
C PHE A 164 -14.19 6.90 4.06
N LEU A 165 -14.01 7.94 4.89
CA LEU A 165 -13.18 9.09 4.56
C LEU A 165 -11.69 8.76 4.58
N VAL A 166 -11.25 7.90 5.48
CA VAL A 166 -9.85 7.45 5.57
C VAL A 166 -9.49 6.51 4.41
N GLY A 167 -10.38 5.62 3.99
CA GLY A 167 -10.15 4.73 2.84
C GLY A 167 -10.25 5.38 1.46
N ILE A 168 -10.51 6.69 1.38
CA ILE A 168 -10.50 7.48 0.13
C ILE A 168 -9.15 8.19 -0.09
N MET A 169 -8.28 8.27 0.94
CA MET A 169 -6.91 8.78 0.80
C MET A 169 -5.98 7.70 0.29
#